data_AF-A0A972YJL6-F1
#
_entry.id   AF-A0A972YJL6-F1
#
_cell.length_a   1.000
_cell.length_b   1.000
_cell.length_c   1.000
_cell.angle_alpha   90.00
_cell.angle_beta   90.00
_cell.angle_gamma   90.00
#
_symmetry.space_group_name_H-M   'P 1'
#
loop_
_entity.id
_entity.type
_entity.pdbx_description
1 polymer ?
#
loop_
_entity_poly.entity_id
_entity_poly.type
_entity_poly.pdbx_seq_one_letter_code
_entity_poly.pdbx_strand_id
1 'polypeptide(L)'
;MEEEVEVSESSSNMIPIALAVLALVLGGAGLYFGLTANQRLTPLNATLEAGATGTAQLQKSIDQLEIEITELSAQLSDLQSSSKRNAAYANQRDQAIKKLASEINANREQIIKTAESLNELAASGVRRAAPAASASPSATPSADSPAEPTPPGVYVIESGDTFGKIATKTGVSLDALLAANPDADPRRLSIGQQITIPGN
;
A
#
# COMPACT_ATOMS: atom_id res chain seq x y z
N MET A 1 -2.23 -117.68 -25.34
CA MET A 1 -3.43 -117.39 -26.14
C MET A 1 -3.99 -116.11 -25.57
N GLU A 2 -3.52 -115.01 -26.17
CA GLU A 2 -4.03 -113.66 -26.01
C GLU A 2 -5.48 -113.61 -26.51
N GLU A 3 -6.32 -112.79 -25.89
CA GLU A 3 -7.44 -112.19 -26.62
C GLU A 3 -7.71 -110.80 -26.04
N GLU A 4 -7.68 -109.84 -26.95
CA GLU A 4 -7.59 -108.40 -26.74
C GLU A 4 -8.91 -107.82 -26.20
N VAL A 5 -8.77 -106.81 -25.34
CA VAL A 5 -9.87 -105.93 -24.96
C VAL A 5 -10.06 -104.93 -26.11
N GLU A 6 -10.97 -105.24 -27.01
CA GLU A 6 -11.35 -104.39 -28.13
C GLU A 6 -12.13 -103.17 -27.63
N VAL A 7 -11.45 -102.02 -27.61
CA VAL A 7 -12.07 -100.70 -27.38
C VAL A 7 -12.48 -100.16 -28.75
N SER A 8 -13.74 -100.35 -29.13
CA SER A 8 -14.26 -99.89 -30.43
C SER A 8 -15.52 -99.04 -30.27
N GLU A 9 -15.39 -97.80 -30.74
CA GLU A 9 -16.41 -96.89 -31.30
C GLU A 9 -17.32 -96.04 -30.40
N SER A 10 -16.92 -94.77 -30.24
CA SER A 10 -17.87 -93.63 -30.24
C SER A 10 -17.22 -92.39 -30.87
N SER A 11 -16.85 -92.48 -32.16
CA SER A 11 -16.26 -91.39 -32.94
C SER A 11 -17.28 -90.53 -33.70
N SER A 12 -18.58 -90.88 -33.71
CA SER A 12 -19.60 -90.17 -34.50
C SER A 12 -20.20 -88.92 -33.80
N ASN A 13 -20.15 -88.85 -32.46
CA ASN A 13 -20.68 -87.70 -31.69
C ASN A 13 -19.63 -86.65 -31.30
N MET A 14 -18.34 -86.87 -31.60
CA MET A 14 -17.27 -85.96 -31.18
C MET A 14 -17.13 -84.73 -32.08
N ILE A 15 -17.52 -84.80 -33.36
CA ILE A 15 -17.41 -83.68 -34.30
C ILE A 15 -18.28 -82.46 -33.89
N PRO A 16 -19.58 -82.59 -33.58
CA PRO A 16 -20.39 -81.45 -33.16
C PRO A 16 -19.95 -80.89 -31.79
N ILE A 17 -19.47 -81.75 -30.89
CA ILE A 17 -18.95 -81.34 -29.57
C ILE A 17 -17.63 -80.56 -29.75
N ALA A 18 -16.73 -81.02 -30.61
CA ALA A 18 -15.46 -80.34 -30.90
C ALA A 18 -15.69 -78.95 -31.55
N LEU A 19 -16.66 -78.83 -32.46
CA LEU A 19 -17.06 -77.54 -33.04
C LEU A 19 -17.67 -76.59 -32.01
N ALA A 20 -18.50 -77.10 -31.09
CA ALA A 20 -19.07 -76.29 -30.01
C ALA A 20 -17.98 -75.77 -29.06
N VAL A 21 -17.01 -76.61 -28.68
CA VAL A 21 -15.87 -76.21 -27.85
C VAL A 21 -15.00 -75.20 -28.57
N LEU A 22 -14.70 -75.41 -29.86
CA LEU A 22 -13.94 -74.47 -30.68
C LEU A 22 -14.64 -73.10 -30.78
N ALA A 23 -15.95 -73.08 -30.99
CA ALA A 23 -16.74 -71.85 -31.03
C ALA A 23 -16.74 -71.12 -29.68
N LEU A 24 -16.79 -71.84 -28.56
CA LEU A 24 -16.74 -71.28 -27.21
C LEU A 24 -15.37 -70.69 -26.90
N VAL A 25 -14.29 -71.37 -27.30
CA VAL A 25 -12.90 -70.89 -27.16
C VAL A 25 -12.67 -69.66 -28.04
N LEU A 26 -13.13 -69.67 -29.30
CA LEU A 26 -13.01 -68.53 -30.21
C LEU A 26 -13.85 -67.33 -29.74
N GLY A 27 -15.07 -67.57 -29.28
CA GLY A 27 -15.94 -66.53 -28.70
C GLY A 27 -15.36 -65.95 -27.41
N GLY A 28 -14.84 -66.79 -26.53
CA GLY A 28 -14.16 -66.38 -25.30
C GLY A 28 -12.90 -65.57 -25.58
N ALA A 29 -12.09 -65.99 -26.55
CA ALA A 29 -10.92 -65.23 -27.01
C ALA A 29 -11.33 -63.87 -27.59
N GLY A 30 -12.35 -63.83 -28.45
CA GLY A 30 -12.87 -62.58 -29.02
C GLY A 30 -13.36 -61.59 -27.96
N LEU A 31 -14.11 -62.07 -26.96
CA LEU A 31 -14.55 -61.26 -25.83
C LEU A 31 -13.38 -60.80 -24.95
N TYR A 32 -12.40 -61.68 -24.69
CA TYR A 32 -11.21 -61.35 -23.92
C TYR A 32 -10.37 -60.27 -24.61
N PHE A 33 -10.12 -60.40 -25.91
CA PHE A 33 -9.42 -59.39 -26.70
C PHE A 33 -10.22 -58.10 -26.81
N GLY A 34 -11.55 -58.16 -26.98
CA GLY A 34 -12.43 -56.99 -27.01
C GLY A 34 -12.44 -56.21 -25.69
N LEU A 35 -12.56 -56.88 -24.55
CA LEU A 35 -12.47 -56.26 -23.23
C LEU A 35 -11.07 -55.68 -22.97
N THR A 36 -10.02 -56.41 -23.34
CA THR A 36 -8.63 -55.96 -23.15
C THR A 36 -8.31 -54.74 -24.02
N ALA A 37 -8.81 -54.71 -25.25
CA ALA A 37 -8.70 -53.54 -26.12
C ALA A 37 -9.45 -52.34 -25.54
N ASN A 38 -10.66 -52.56 -24.99
CA ASN A 38 -11.45 -51.50 -24.35
C ASN A 38 -10.76 -50.92 -23.10
N GLN A 39 -10.08 -51.75 -22.31
CA GLN A 39 -9.29 -51.30 -21.15
C GLN A 39 -8.06 -50.46 -21.52
N ARG A 40 -7.54 -50.58 -22.75
CA ARG A 40 -6.40 -49.76 -23.23
C ARG A 40 -6.83 -48.42 -23.83
N LEU A 41 -8.11 -48.20 -24.11
CA LEU A 41 -8.65 -46.93 -24.61
C LEU A 41 -9.01 -45.96 -23.48
N THR A 42 -9.33 -46.48 -22.29
CA THR A 42 -9.67 -45.68 -21.10
C THR A 42 -8.56 -44.70 -20.65
N PRO A 43 -7.26 -45.07 -20.61
CA PRO A 43 -6.21 -44.13 -20.20
C PRO A 43 -5.96 -43.01 -21.22
N LEU A 44 -6.30 -43.19 -22.51
CA LEU A 44 -6.11 -42.16 -23.54
C LEU A 44 -7.09 -41.00 -23.38
N ASN A 45 -8.33 -41.27 -22.95
CA ASN A 45 -9.34 -40.23 -22.74
C ASN A 45 -8.97 -39.33 -21.53
N ALA A 46 -8.45 -39.93 -20.46
CA ALA A 46 -7.98 -39.19 -19.28
C ALA A 46 -6.78 -38.28 -19.58
N THR A 47 -5.86 -38.72 -20.45
CA THR A 47 -4.74 -37.86 -20.89
C THR A 47 -5.18 -36.73 -21.84
N LEU A 48 -6.23 -36.94 -22.65
CA LEU A 48 -6.80 -35.88 -23.48
C LEU A 48 -7.50 -34.79 -22.64
N GLU A 49 -8.24 -35.18 -21.60
CA GLU A 49 -8.86 -34.23 -20.66
C GLU A 49 -7.80 -33.50 -19.81
N ALA A 50 -6.74 -34.18 -19.38
CA ALA A 50 -5.61 -33.54 -18.71
C ALA A 50 -4.87 -32.54 -19.63
N GLY A 51 -4.73 -32.87 -20.91
CA GLY A 51 -4.19 -31.96 -21.92
C GLY A 51 -5.08 -30.74 -22.15
N ALA A 52 -6.40 -30.94 -22.28
CA ALA A 52 -7.37 -29.86 -22.47
C ALA A 52 -7.51 -28.93 -21.25
N THR A 53 -7.38 -29.47 -20.04
CA THR A 53 -7.36 -28.65 -18.81
C THR A 53 -6.03 -27.90 -18.66
N GLY A 54 -4.91 -28.51 -19.05
CA GLY A 54 -3.61 -27.84 -19.09
C GLY A 54 -3.58 -26.65 -20.06
N THR A 55 -4.14 -26.79 -21.27
CA THR A 55 -4.23 -25.67 -22.23
C THR A 55 -5.19 -24.57 -21.74
N ALA A 56 -6.29 -24.92 -21.07
CA ALA A 56 -7.18 -23.93 -20.45
C ALA A 56 -6.51 -23.16 -19.29
N GLN A 57 -5.69 -23.83 -18.48
CA GLN A 57 -4.89 -23.16 -17.44
C GLN A 57 -3.80 -22.26 -18.01
N LEU A 58 -3.14 -22.70 -19.10
CA LEU A 58 -2.18 -21.86 -19.81
C LEU A 58 -2.87 -20.62 -20.39
N GLN A 59 -4.03 -20.76 -21.03
CA GLN A 59 -4.79 -19.62 -21.54
C GLN A 59 -5.16 -18.66 -20.41
N LYS A 60 -5.66 -19.16 -19.28
CA LYS A 60 -5.97 -18.34 -18.10
C LYS A 60 -4.74 -17.60 -17.57
N SER A 61 -3.58 -18.26 -17.58
CA SER A 61 -2.32 -17.65 -17.16
C SER A 61 -1.87 -16.56 -18.13
N ILE A 62 -2.07 -16.78 -19.44
CA ILE A 62 -1.79 -15.77 -20.48
C ILE A 62 -2.70 -14.55 -20.29
N ASP A 63 -4.01 -14.76 -20.15
CA ASP A 63 -4.98 -13.68 -19.94
C ASP A 63 -4.65 -12.89 -18.65
N GLN A 64 -4.25 -13.58 -17.59
CA GLN A 64 -3.82 -12.94 -16.35
C GLN A 64 -2.53 -12.12 -16.54
N LEU A 65 -1.53 -12.67 -17.23
CA LEU A 65 -0.29 -11.97 -17.52
C LEU A 65 -0.52 -10.73 -18.41
N GLU A 66 -1.47 -10.76 -19.35
CA GLU A 66 -1.85 -9.58 -20.14
C GLU A 66 -2.45 -8.46 -19.29
N ILE A 67 -3.27 -8.82 -18.30
CA ILE A 67 -3.79 -7.86 -17.31
C ILE A 67 -2.66 -7.27 -16.48
N GLU A 68 -1.77 -8.11 -15.94
CA GLU A 68 -0.63 -7.68 -15.14
C GLU A 68 0.30 -6.74 -15.93
N ILE A 69 0.60 -7.04 -17.19
CA ILE A 69 1.40 -6.18 -18.07
C ILE A 69 0.73 -4.82 -18.28
N THR A 70 -0.58 -4.81 -18.51
CA THR A 70 -1.36 -3.58 -18.71
C THR A 70 -1.30 -2.71 -17.46
N GLU A 71 -1.53 -3.30 -16.28
CA GLU A 71 -1.47 -2.59 -15.00
C GLU A 71 -0.07 -2.04 -14.72
N LEU A 72 0.97 -2.85 -14.96
CA LEU A 72 2.37 -2.45 -14.72
C LEU A 72 2.77 -1.25 -15.60
N SER A 73 2.27 -1.20 -16.84
CA SER A 73 2.49 -0.07 -17.75
C SER A 73 1.82 1.22 -17.24
N ALA A 74 0.64 1.12 -16.62
CA ALA A 74 -0.04 2.25 -16.01
C ALA A 74 0.72 2.75 -14.77
N GLN A 75 1.19 1.84 -13.91
CA GLN A 75 2.00 2.20 -12.74
C GLN A 75 3.29 2.93 -13.12
N LEU A 76 3.96 2.50 -14.20
CA LEU A 76 5.16 3.19 -14.71
C LEU A 76 4.86 4.62 -15.18
N SER A 77 3.73 4.84 -15.85
CA SER A 77 3.28 6.19 -16.26
C SER A 77 3.03 7.11 -15.06
N ASP A 78 2.41 6.59 -14.01
CA ASP A 78 2.16 7.32 -12.77
C ASP A 78 3.46 7.67 -12.03
N LEU A 79 4.41 6.71 -11.96
CA LEU A 79 5.74 6.93 -11.41
C LEU A 79 6.49 8.04 -12.16
N GLN A 80 6.48 8.01 -13.49
CA GLN A 80 7.09 9.07 -14.30
C GLN A 80 6.42 10.43 -14.06
N SER A 81 5.09 10.44 -13.95
CA SER A 81 4.33 11.66 -13.65
C SER A 81 4.66 12.20 -12.26
N SER A 82 4.80 11.33 -11.26
CA SER A 82 5.21 11.70 -9.91
C SER A 82 6.62 12.29 -9.87
N SER A 83 7.56 11.71 -10.62
CA SER A 83 8.92 12.21 -10.75
C SER A 83 8.96 13.60 -11.37
N LYS A 84 8.18 13.84 -12.45
CA LYS A 84 8.04 15.17 -13.08
C LYS A 84 7.49 16.20 -12.10
N ARG A 85 6.48 15.84 -11.31
CA ARG A 85 5.93 16.73 -10.27
C ARG A 85 6.98 17.08 -9.22
N ASN A 86 7.74 16.10 -8.75
CA ASN A 86 8.83 16.32 -7.79
C ASN A 86 9.90 17.27 -8.35
N ALA A 87 10.29 17.10 -9.61
CA ALA A 87 11.21 18.01 -10.28
C ALA A 87 10.64 19.44 -10.38
N ALA A 88 9.35 19.57 -10.70
CA ALA A 88 8.68 20.88 -10.72
C ALA A 88 8.67 21.54 -9.33
N TYR A 89 8.39 20.78 -8.27
CA TYR A 89 8.44 21.29 -6.90
C TYR A 89 9.83 21.76 -6.48
N ALA A 90 10.89 21.06 -6.91
CA ALA A 90 12.27 21.48 -6.67
C ALA A 90 12.55 22.85 -7.33
N ASN A 91 12.21 23.00 -8.61
CA ASN A 91 12.37 24.25 -9.32
C ASN A 91 11.55 25.40 -8.70
N GLN A 92 10.33 25.11 -8.25
CA GLN A 92 9.47 26.09 -7.57
C GLN A 92 10.09 26.55 -6.24
N ARG A 93 10.67 25.63 -5.46
CA ARG A 93 11.38 25.97 -4.21
C ARG A 93 12.58 26.85 -4.49
N ASP A 94 13.38 26.56 -5.51
CA ASP A 94 14.55 27.38 -5.85
C ASP A 94 14.16 28.80 -6.25
N GLN A 95 13.07 28.95 -7.00
CA GLN A 95 12.53 30.27 -7.34
C GLN A 95 12.02 31.02 -6.10
N ALA A 96 11.30 30.34 -5.21
CA ALA A 96 10.81 30.92 -3.96
C ALA A 96 11.96 31.38 -3.06
N ILE A 97 13.03 30.58 -2.95
CA ILE A 97 14.24 30.93 -2.18
C ILE A 97 14.91 32.17 -2.78
N LYS A 98 15.07 32.24 -4.11
CA LYS A 98 15.64 33.43 -4.77
C LYS A 98 14.80 34.69 -4.53
N LYS A 99 13.47 34.56 -4.62
CA LYS A 99 12.55 35.67 -4.36
C LYS A 99 12.67 36.15 -2.91
N LEU A 100 12.64 35.22 -1.96
CA LEU A 100 12.78 35.51 -0.54
C LEU A 100 14.11 36.18 -0.23
N ALA A 101 15.22 35.71 -0.82
CA ALA A 101 16.52 36.34 -0.66
C ALA A 101 16.54 37.80 -1.17
N SER A 102 15.89 38.07 -2.31
CA SER A 102 15.73 39.43 -2.84
C SER A 102 14.91 40.31 -1.89
N GLU A 103 13.79 39.79 -1.39
CA GLU A 103 12.92 40.48 -0.44
C GLU A 103 13.64 40.79 0.88
N ILE A 104 14.43 39.85 1.40
CA ILE A 104 15.26 40.06 2.60
C ILE A 104 16.28 41.18 2.38
N ASN A 105 16.95 41.20 1.23
CA ASN A 105 17.91 42.25 0.90
C ASN A 105 17.22 43.63 0.80
N ALA A 106 16.07 43.70 0.13
CA ALA A 106 15.29 44.93 0.04
C ALA A 106 14.80 45.41 1.42
N ASN A 107 14.34 44.50 2.28
CA ASN A 107 13.95 44.81 3.65
C ASN A 107 15.15 45.36 4.45
N ARG A 108 16.33 44.71 4.33
CA ARG A 108 17.56 45.19 4.97
C ARG A 108 17.92 46.62 4.55
N GLU A 109 17.79 46.97 3.28
CA GLU A 109 18.02 48.33 2.79
C GLU A 109 17.03 49.34 3.40
N GLN A 110 15.75 48.96 3.54
CA GLN A 110 14.75 49.78 4.21
C GLN A 110 15.07 50.00 5.69
N ILE A 111 15.57 48.98 6.39
CA ILE A 111 16.01 49.10 7.79
C ILE A 111 17.18 50.10 7.89
N ILE A 112 18.15 50.03 6.97
CA ILE A 112 19.28 50.97 6.97
C ILE A 112 18.77 52.40 6.74
N LYS A 113 17.93 52.61 5.74
CA LYS A 113 17.37 53.93 5.41
C LYS A 113 16.52 54.53 6.54
N THR A 114 15.74 53.70 7.24
CA THR A 114 14.95 54.15 8.40
C THR A 114 15.84 54.44 9.61
N ALA A 115 16.92 53.68 9.83
CA ALA A 115 17.90 54.00 10.86
C ALA A 115 18.63 55.32 10.58
N GLU A 116 19.00 55.57 9.33
CA GLU A 116 19.60 56.84 8.88
C GLU A 116 18.65 58.02 9.11
N SER A 117 17.37 57.90 8.71
CA SER A 117 16.40 58.99 8.91
C SER A 117 16.09 59.26 10.39
N LEU A 118 16.08 58.23 11.24
CA LEU A 118 15.97 58.39 12.70
C LEU A 118 17.19 59.11 13.29
N ASN A 119 18.39 58.78 12.81
CA ASN A 119 19.61 59.45 13.23
C ASN A 119 19.65 60.93 12.80
N GLU A 120 19.21 61.23 11.58
CA GLU A 120 19.05 62.62 11.13
C GLU A 120 18.00 63.38 11.95
N LEU A 121 16.88 62.73 12.30
CA LEU A 121 15.86 63.35 13.15
C LEU A 121 16.40 63.64 14.57
N ALA A 122 17.21 62.74 15.13
CA ALA A 122 17.89 62.97 16.41
C ALA A 122 18.93 64.11 16.31
N ALA A 123 19.69 64.18 15.22
CA ALA A 123 20.66 65.24 14.97
C ALA A 123 19.99 66.61 14.72
N SER A 124 18.78 66.64 14.14
CA SER A 124 17.99 67.86 13.90
C SER A 124 17.43 68.50 15.18
N GLY A 125 17.63 67.87 16.35
CA GLY A 125 17.38 68.51 17.64
C GLY A 125 15.91 68.81 17.94
N VAL A 126 14.97 68.08 17.33
CA VAL A 126 13.54 68.14 17.71
C VAL A 126 13.38 67.52 19.10
N ARG A 127 13.73 68.29 20.14
CA ARG A 127 13.36 67.99 21.52
C ARG A 127 11.84 68.11 21.60
N ARG A 128 11.13 66.99 21.49
CA ARG A 128 9.76 66.93 21.99
C ARG A 128 9.86 67.19 23.49
N ALA A 129 9.44 68.37 23.93
CA ALA A 129 9.31 68.68 25.35
C ALA A 129 8.45 67.59 25.99
N ALA A 130 9.03 66.86 26.93
CA ALA A 130 8.30 65.90 27.74
C ALA A 130 7.36 66.67 28.68
N PRO A 131 6.06 66.37 28.76
CA PRO A 131 5.30 66.72 29.94
C PRO A 131 5.85 65.87 31.08
N ALA A 132 6.46 66.52 32.08
CA ALA A 132 6.91 65.88 33.29
C ALA A 132 5.69 65.39 34.08
N ALA A 133 5.51 64.07 34.15
CA ALA A 133 4.71 63.43 35.19
C ALA A 133 5.34 62.08 35.53
N SER A 134 5.82 62.00 36.77
CA SER A 134 6.38 60.83 37.43
C SER A 134 5.47 59.61 37.36
N ALA A 135 6.02 58.46 36.98
CA ALA A 135 5.72 57.16 37.59
C ALA A 135 6.77 56.13 37.13
N SER A 136 7.46 55.53 38.11
CA SER A 136 8.25 54.30 37.89
C SER A 136 7.31 53.15 37.49
N PRO A 137 7.79 52.15 36.74
CA PRO A 137 7.99 50.89 37.46
C PRO A 137 9.27 50.16 37.06
N SER A 138 9.80 49.45 38.06
CA SER A 138 10.74 48.35 37.92
C SER A 138 10.03 47.20 37.18
N ALA A 139 10.68 46.58 36.19
CA ALA A 139 10.26 45.31 35.64
C ALA A 139 11.49 44.51 35.17
N THR A 140 11.97 43.67 36.08
CA THR A 140 12.60 42.38 35.79
C THR A 140 11.68 41.57 34.86
N PRO A 141 12.16 40.87 33.83
CA PRO A 141 11.31 39.98 33.05
C PRO A 141 11.02 38.72 33.89
N SER A 142 9.91 38.72 34.62
CA SER A 142 9.32 37.49 35.13
C SER A 142 8.70 36.74 33.95
N ALA A 143 9.20 35.53 33.73
CA ALA A 143 8.42 34.46 33.14
C ALA A 143 7.10 34.29 33.91
N ASP A 144 6.12 33.71 33.22
CA ASP A 144 4.86 33.22 33.76
C ASP A 144 3.75 34.27 33.94
N SER A 145 3.04 34.53 32.85
CA SER A 145 1.68 35.03 32.89
C SER A 145 0.76 33.83 32.65
N PRO A 146 -0.08 33.43 33.62
CA PRO A 146 -0.99 32.29 33.45
C PRO A 146 -1.93 32.52 32.27
N ALA A 147 -1.80 31.69 31.24
CA ALA A 147 -2.81 31.58 30.19
C ALA A 147 -4.12 31.12 30.84
N GLU A 148 -5.26 31.69 30.42
CA GLU A 148 -6.59 31.32 30.91
C GLU A 148 -6.78 29.79 30.92
N PRO A 149 -7.44 29.23 31.96
CA PRO A 149 -7.70 27.80 32.05
C PRO A 149 -8.58 27.37 30.88
N THR A 150 -7.98 26.70 29.91
CA THR A 150 -8.67 26.06 28.81
C THR A 150 -9.22 24.73 29.35
N PRO A 151 -10.53 24.50 29.29
CA PRO A 151 -11.12 23.27 29.82
C PRO A 151 -10.56 22.05 29.08
N PRO A 152 -10.37 20.91 29.78
CA PRO A 152 -9.93 19.68 29.14
C PRO A 152 -10.91 19.30 28.02
N GLY A 153 -10.37 18.93 26.87
CA GLY A 153 -11.17 18.72 25.66
C GLY A 153 -10.58 17.65 24.74
N VAL A 154 -11.38 17.20 23.77
CA VAL A 154 -10.92 16.30 22.70
C VAL A 154 -10.69 17.13 21.45
N TYR A 155 -9.49 17.03 20.88
CA TYR A 155 -9.13 17.67 19.62
C TYR A 155 -9.01 16.62 18.51
N VAL A 156 -9.65 16.87 17.38
CA VAL A 156 -9.55 16.03 16.19
C VAL A 156 -8.45 16.61 15.29
N ILE A 157 -7.43 15.80 15.01
CA ILE A 157 -6.28 16.22 14.23
C ILE A 157 -6.69 16.50 12.78
N GLU A 158 -6.30 17.68 12.28
CA GLU A 158 -6.51 18.09 10.89
C GLU A 158 -5.22 17.94 10.05
N SER A 159 -5.35 18.09 8.73
CA SER A 159 -4.20 18.01 7.81
C SER A 159 -3.18 19.10 8.10
N GLY A 160 -1.93 18.71 8.38
CA GLY A 160 -0.83 19.63 8.64
C GLY A 160 -0.67 20.06 10.10
N ASP A 161 -1.48 19.51 11.00
CA ASP A 161 -1.31 19.66 12.45
C ASP A 161 -0.09 18.90 12.96
N THR A 162 0.53 19.47 14.00
CA THR A 162 1.59 18.83 14.78
C THR A 162 1.33 19.12 16.25
N PHE A 163 1.83 18.28 17.16
CA PHE A 163 1.68 18.51 18.60
C PHE A 163 2.17 19.90 19.03
N GLY A 164 3.24 20.43 18.42
CA GLY A 164 3.72 21.79 18.71
C GLY A 164 2.79 22.91 18.22
N LYS A 165 2.13 22.73 17.07
CA LYS A 165 1.12 23.68 16.57
C LYS A 165 -0.15 23.63 17.43
N ILE A 166 -0.58 22.42 17.81
CA ILE A 166 -1.75 22.22 18.66
C ILE A 166 -1.50 22.81 20.05
N ALA A 167 -0.36 22.51 20.67
CA ALA A 167 0.05 23.08 21.96
C ALA A 167 0.01 24.62 21.95
N THR A 168 0.57 25.25 20.91
CA THR A 168 0.50 26.72 20.74
C THR A 168 -0.93 27.23 20.55
N LYS A 169 -1.75 26.49 19.78
CA LYS A 169 -3.14 26.85 19.48
C LYS A 169 -4.05 26.72 20.71
N THR A 170 -3.79 25.75 21.58
CA THR A 170 -4.59 25.46 22.78
C THR A 170 -4.02 26.10 24.05
N GLY A 171 -2.86 26.75 23.99
CA GLY A 171 -2.22 27.37 25.15
C GLY A 171 -1.67 26.38 26.18
N VAL A 172 -1.47 25.11 25.78
CA VAL A 172 -1.01 24.03 26.65
C VAL A 172 0.46 23.74 26.37
N SER A 173 1.25 23.34 27.36
CA SER A 173 2.63 22.96 27.13
C SER A 173 2.72 21.67 26.29
N LEU A 174 3.75 21.60 25.44
CA LEU A 174 3.99 20.39 24.63
C LEU A 174 4.17 19.15 25.51
N ASP A 175 4.82 19.31 26.65
CA ASP A 175 5.07 18.22 27.60
C ASP A 175 3.78 17.70 28.25
N ALA A 176 2.89 18.60 28.67
CA ALA A 176 1.58 18.21 29.20
C ALA A 176 0.74 17.51 28.12
N LEU A 177 0.77 18.01 26.89
CA LEU A 177 0.05 17.40 25.76
C LEU A 177 0.56 16.00 25.44
N LEU A 178 1.87 15.76 25.53
CA LEU A 178 2.47 14.43 25.36
C LEU A 178 2.12 13.49 26.51
N ALA A 179 2.17 13.98 27.76
CA ALA A 179 1.83 13.21 28.95
C ALA A 179 0.37 12.76 28.95
N ALA A 180 -0.55 13.58 28.43
CA ALA A 180 -1.96 13.24 28.29
C ALA A 180 -2.25 12.22 27.17
N ASN A 181 -1.32 12.02 26.23
CA ASN A 181 -1.50 11.15 25.06
C ASN A 181 -0.33 10.18 24.88
N PRO A 182 -0.09 9.25 25.82
CA PRO A 182 1.04 8.32 25.74
C PRO A 182 0.97 7.37 24.53
N ASP A 183 -0.24 7.10 24.02
CA ASP A 183 -0.48 6.22 22.87
C ASP A 183 -0.33 6.94 21.52
N ALA A 184 -0.21 8.26 21.51
CA ALA A 184 -0.07 9.05 20.30
C ALA A 184 1.40 9.31 19.98
N ASP A 185 1.87 8.83 18.82
CA ASP A 185 3.21 9.13 18.32
C ASP A 185 3.24 10.53 17.66
N PRO A 186 3.99 11.51 18.18
CA PRO A 186 4.06 12.88 17.63
C PRO A 186 4.59 12.95 16.19
N ARG A 187 5.29 11.90 15.74
CA ARG A 187 5.83 11.80 14.38
C ARG A 187 4.86 11.10 13.41
N ARG A 188 3.78 10.50 13.92
CA ARG A 188 2.82 9.70 13.13
C ARG A 188 1.37 10.03 13.47
N LEU A 189 1.04 11.32 13.40
CA LEU A 189 -0.33 11.79 13.60
C LEU A 189 -1.19 11.44 12.39
N SER A 190 -2.36 10.85 12.66
CA SER A 190 -3.34 10.53 11.62
C SER A 190 -4.42 11.59 11.57
N ILE A 191 -4.82 12.01 10.36
CA ILE A 191 -5.93 12.94 10.19
C ILE A 191 -7.21 12.27 10.70
N GLY A 192 -8.01 12.99 11.50
CA GLY A 192 -9.20 12.45 12.16
C GLY A 192 -8.92 11.74 13.49
N GLN A 193 -7.65 11.58 13.87
CA GLN A 193 -7.28 11.04 15.18
C GLN A 193 -7.71 12.00 16.29
N GLN A 194 -8.29 11.44 17.35
CA GLN A 194 -8.66 12.20 18.54
C GLN A 194 -7.49 12.19 19.53
N ILE A 195 -7.14 13.36 20.04
CA ILE A 195 -6.18 13.51 21.13
C ILE A 195 -6.81 14.29 22.28
N THR A 196 -6.39 13.97 23.50
CA THR A 196 -6.83 14.64 24.72
C THR A 196 -5.99 15.89 24.94
N ILE A 197 -6.66 17.04 25.02
CA ILE A 197 -6.03 18.29 25.44
C ILE A 197 -6.18 18.39 26.96
N PRO A 198 -5.08 18.32 27.73
CA PRO A 198 -5.17 18.53 29.17
C PRO A 198 -5.47 20.00 29.45
N GLY A 199 -6.26 20.26 30.49
CA GLY A 199 -6.40 21.61 31.01
C GLY A 199 -5.07 22.09 31.61
N ASN A 200 -4.82 23.39 31.49
CA ASN A 200 -3.69 24.09 32.12
C ASN A 200 -4.01 24.54 33.54
#